data_AF-A0A2N2Z118-F1
#
_entry.id   AF-A0A2N2Z118-F1
#
_cell.length_a   1.000
_cell.length_b   1.000
_cell.length_c   1.000
_cell.angle_alpha   90.00
_cell.angle_beta   90.00
_cell.angle_gamma   90.00
#
_symmetry.space_group_name_H-M   'P 1'
#
loop_
_entity.id
_entity.type
_entity.pdbx_description
1 polymer ?
#
loop_
_entity_poly.entity_id
_entity_poly.type
_entity_poly.pdbx_seq_one_letter_code
_entity_poly.pdbx_strand_id
1 'polypeptide(L)' 'ILATGSIEKKPAVIETEHGDIIVPRHKMFLSLSYDHRIVDGALGGAFLRRIADYLEQFDSNREV' A
#
# COMPACT_ATOMS: atom_id res chain seq x y z
N ILE A 1 13.19 3.99 9.08
CA ILE A 1 12.42 2.95 9.80
C ILE A 1 11.07 2.79 9.12
N LEU A 2 10.72 1.56 8.73
CA LEU A 2 9.42 1.20 8.15
C LEU A 2 8.55 0.60 9.25
N ALA A 3 7.31 1.07 9.39
CA ALA A 3 6.30 0.51 10.27
C ALA A 3 5.11 0.01 9.44
N THR A 4 4.60 -1.17 9.80
CA THR A 4 3.44 -1.83 9.18
C THR A 4 2.25 -1.75 10.13
N GLY A 5 1.15 -1.15 9.68
CA GLY A 5 -0.11 -1.13 10.43
C GLY A 5 -0.80 -2.49 10.47
N SER A 6 -1.87 -2.59 11.26
CA SER A 6 -2.81 -3.71 11.22
C SER A 6 -3.54 -3.76 9.87
N ILE A 7 -3.92 -4.97 9.45
CA ILE A 7 -4.83 -5.16 8.32
C ILE A 7 -6.27 -4.98 8.81
N GLU A 8 -6.99 -4.03 8.24
CA GLU A 8 -8.37 -3.70 8.63
C GLU A 8 -9.30 -3.61 7.42
N LYS A 9 -10.59 -3.87 7.61
CA LYS A 9 -11.60 -3.64 6.56
C LYS A 9 -11.91 -2.14 6.48
N LYS A 10 -11.70 -1.55 5.31
CA LYS A 10 -12.03 -0.14 5.01
C LYS A 10 -12.87 -0.06 3.74
N PRO A 11 -13.80 0.91 3.63
CA PRO A 11 -14.54 1.13 2.39
C PRO A 11 -13.58 1.54 1.26
N ALA A 12 -13.82 1.01 0.07
CA ALA A 12 -13.12 1.38 -1.16
C ALA A 12 -14.13 1.40 -2.31
N VAL A 13 -13.94 2.35 -3.22
CA VAL A 13 -14.73 2.43 -4.45
C VAL A 13 -14.15 1.43 -5.46
N ILE A 14 -15.02 0.71 -6.14
CA ILE A 14 -14.70 -0.10 -7.31
C ILE A 14 -15.58 0.39 -8.46
N GLU A 15 -14.94 0.69 -9.58
CA GLU A 15 -15.60 1.03 -10.84
C GLU A 15 -16.11 -0.27 -11.50
N THR A 16 -17.38 -0.29 -11.88
CA THR A 16 -18.01 -1.40 -12.61
C THR A 16 -18.70 -0.89 -13.87
N GLU A 17 -19.07 -1.79 -14.77
CA GLU A 17 -19.82 -1.42 -15.99
C GLU A 17 -21.17 -0.75 -15.70
N HIS A 18 -21.69 -0.91 -14.48
CA HIS A 18 -22.95 -0.33 -14.02
C HIS A 18 -22.76 0.92 -13.14
N GLY A 19 -21.52 1.40 -12.98
CA GLY A 19 -21.15 2.55 -12.16
C GLY A 19 -20.33 2.19 -10.91
N ASP A 20 -20.10 3.19 -10.07
CA ASP A 20 -19.24 3.09 -8.90
C ASP A 20 -19.97 2.46 -7.71
N ILE A 21 -19.36 1.43 -7.12
CA ILE A 21 -19.86 0.80 -5.89
C ILE A 21 -18.85 0.90 -4.75
N ILE A 22 -19.35 1.04 -3.52
CA ILE A 22 -18.51 1.02 -2.31
C ILE A 22 -18.51 -0.39 -1.74
N VAL A 23 -17.33 -0.99 -1.59
CA VAL A 23 -17.16 -2.32 -0.99
C VAL A 23 -16.12 -2.30 0.14
N PRO A 24 -16.25 -3.17 1.15
CA PRO A 24 -15.21 -3.34 2.16
C PRO A 24 -13.99 -4.06 1.58
N ARG A 25 -12.79 -3.49 1.72
CA ARG A 25 -11.51 -4.12 1.37
C ARG A 25 -10.56 -4.18 2.56
N HIS A 26 -9.79 -5.26 2.63
CA HIS A 26 -8.67 -5.36 3.56
C HIS A 26 -7.57 -4.38 3.12
N LYS A 27 -7.20 -3.45 4.01
CA LYS A 27 -6.13 -2.47 3.78
C LYS A 27 -5.16 -2.48 4.94
N MET A 28 -3.89 -2.25 4.64
CA MET A 28 -2.82 -2.01 5.60
C MET A 28 -2.16 -0.68 5.25
N PHE A 29 -1.80 0.10 6.27
CA PHE A 29 -1.08 1.35 6.09
C PHE A 29 0.41 1.14 6.36
N LEU A 30 1.24 1.68 5.48
CA LEU A 30 2.70 1.69 5.63
C LEU A 30 3.15 3.09 6.01
N SER A 31 4.01 3.18 7.02
CA SER A 31 4.60 4.44 7.48
C SER A 31 6.12 4.37 7.40
N LEU A 32 6.74 5.33 6.73
CA LEU A 32 8.19 5.40 6.59
C LEU A 32 8.71 6.67 7.25
N SER A 33 9.54 6.51 8.28
CA SER A 33 10.35 7.58 8.84
C SER A 33 11.77 7.49 8.31
N TYR A 34 12.34 8.60 7.86
CA TYR A 34 13.68 8.67 7.29
C TYR A 34 14.36 9.99 7.68
N ASP A 35 15.68 10.01 7.57
CA ASP A 35 16.46 11.21 7.83
C ASP A 35 16.47 12.12 6.59
N HIS A 36 15.78 13.25 6.70
CA HIS A 36 15.64 14.23 5.62
C HIS A 36 16.96 14.91 5.22
N ARG A 37 18.02 14.78 6.02
CA ARG A 37 19.36 15.28 5.66
C ARG A 37 20.01 14.45 4.56
N ILE A 38 19.57 13.21 4.40
CA ILE A 38 20.15 12.22 3.47
C ILE A 38 19.14 11.82 2.39
N VAL A 39 17.86 11.72 2.74
CA VAL A 39 16.79 11.23 1.86
C VAL A 39 15.70 12.30 1.75
N ASP A 40 15.41 12.75 0.54
CA ASP A 40 14.28 13.64 0.32
C ASP A 40 12.93 12.89 0.29
N GLY A 41 11.84 13.64 0.32
CA GLY A 41 10.51 13.05 0.36
C GLY A 41 10.06 12.38 -0.92
N ALA A 42 10.61 12.75 -2.08
CA ALA A 42 10.28 12.09 -3.33
C ALA A 42 10.89 10.70 -3.38
N LEU A 43 12.16 10.56 -2.98
CA LEU A 43 12.86 9.28 -2.89
C LEU A 43 12.24 8.37 -1.83
N GLY A 44 11.96 8.91 -0.63
CA GLY A 44 11.28 8.18 0.44
C GLY A 44 9.88 7.70 0.03
N GLY A 45 9.11 8.56 -0.64
CA GLY A 45 7.78 8.22 -1.15
C GLY A 45 7.83 7.16 -2.26
N ALA A 46 8.78 7.27 -3.19
CA ALA A 46 8.98 6.29 -4.25
C ALA A 46 9.36 4.91 -3.70
N PHE A 47 10.23 4.86 -2.69
CA PHE A 47 10.58 3.62 -1.99
C PHE A 47 9.34 2.98 -1.34
N LEU A 48 8.56 3.76 -0.60
CA LEU A 48 7.35 3.27 0.06
C LEU A 48 6.31 2.77 -0.96
N ARG A 49 6.15 3.50 -2.07
CA ARG A 49 5.25 3.10 -3.17
C ARG A 49 5.68 1.77 -3.79
N ARG A 50 6.99 1.61 -4.04
CA ARG A 50 7.51 0.37 -4.63
C ARG A 50 7.25 -0.84 -3.75
N ILE A 51 7.37 -0.70 -2.42
CA ILE A 51 7.00 -1.76 -1.47
C ILE A 51 5.50 -2.05 -1.55
N ALA A 52 4.65 -1.01 -1.58
CA ALA A 52 3.22 -1.19 -1.69
C ALA A 52 2.84 -1.96 -2.98
N ASP A 53 3.41 -1.59 -4.12
CA ASP A 53 3.15 -2.28 -5.40
C ASP A 53 3.52 -3.77 -5.33
N TYR A 54 4.64 -4.13 -4.69
CA TYR A 54 5.02 -5.54 -4.52
C TYR A 54 4.05 -6.32 -3.65
N LEU A 55 3.52 -5.71 -2.58
CA LEU A 55 2.56 -6.36 -1.69
C LEU A 55 1.19 -6.49 -2.37
N GLU A 56 0.77 -5.49 -3.15
CA GLU A 56 -0.49 -5.52 -3.90
C GLU A 56 -0.47 -6.54 -5.04
N GLN A 57 0.72 -6.81 -5.63
CA GLN A 57 0.93 -7.78 -6.70
C GLN A 57 1.48 -9.13 -6.21
N PHE A 58 1.38 -9.40 -4.91
CA PHE A 58 1.92 -10.63 -4.33
C PHE A 58 1.20 -11.86 -4.89
N ASP A 59 1.96 -12.78 -5.51
CA ASP A 59 1.45 -14.07 -5.97
C ASP A 59 1.42 -15.05 -4.80
N SER A 60 0.22 -15.47 -4.40
CA SER A 60 0.02 -16.43 -3.31
C SER A 60 0.50 -17.85 -3.64
N ASN A 61 0.79 -18.16 -4.91
CA ASN A 61 1.29 -19.47 -5.34
C ASN A 61 2.80 -19.48 -5.59
N ARG A 62 3.50 -18.40 -5.26
CA ARG A 62 4.95 -18.30 -5.45
C ARG A 62 5.69 -19.34 -4.59
N GLU A 63 6.57 -20.14 -5.21
CA GLU A 63 7.50 -21.02 -4.51
C GLU A 63 8.59 -20.21 -3.78
N VAL A 64 8.94 -20.65 -2.56
CA VAL A 64 9.90 -19.98 -1.64
C VAL A 64 11.28 -20.61 -1.75
#